data_AF-A0A7S0S0I8-F1
#
_entry.id   AF-A0A7S0S0I8-F1
#
_cell.length_a   1.000
_cell.length_b   1.000
_cell.length_c   1.000
_cell.angle_alpha   90.00
_cell.angle_beta   90.00
_cell.angle_gamma   90.00
#
_symmetry.space_group_name_H-M   'P 1'
#
loop_
_entity.id
_entity.type
_entity.pdbx_description
1 polymer ?
#
loop_
_entity_poly.entity_id
_entity_poly.type
_entity_poly.pdbx_seq_one_letter_code
_entity_poly.pdbx_strand_id
1 'polypeptide(L)'
;RDPRTASDVIIQFLAFRHHDTLNAPANLQSMYFTFQFYHFPPTTSDMAFLVQPKPQVAAPVTTGQPGAANPVPDDDAVQSTRLLITNHPMKKGAGVVLKYEVDGSTGPLSAGQDLTAAAYEAHMAFAGYLGGRALSVDVWDGESLLQV
;
A
#
# COMPACT_ATOMS: atom_id res chain seq x y z
N ARG A 1 -5.63 23.13 12.81
CA ARG A 1 -4.36 23.22 12.06
C ARG A 1 -4.64 23.98 10.77
N ASP A 2 -3.76 24.87 10.33
CA ASP A 2 -3.99 25.63 9.10
C ASP A 2 -3.76 24.73 7.87
N PRO A 3 -4.78 24.51 7.01
CA PRO A 3 -4.63 23.66 5.82
C PRO A 3 -3.66 24.25 4.78
N ARG A 4 -3.29 25.52 4.92
CA ARG A 4 -2.33 26.19 4.02
C ARG A 4 -0.88 25.88 4.34
N THR A 5 -0.62 25.27 5.49
CA THR A 5 0.75 25.00 5.97
C THR A 5 0.98 23.54 6.33
N ALA A 6 -0.09 22.73 6.42
CA ALA A 6 0.00 21.34 6.79
C ALA A 6 -0.89 20.45 5.91
N SER A 7 -0.44 19.23 5.65
CA SER A 7 -1.16 18.24 4.85
C SER A 7 -1.06 16.85 5.47
N ASP A 8 -2.21 16.21 5.64
CA ASP A 8 -2.30 14.79 5.99
C ASP A 8 -2.36 13.98 4.69
N VAL A 9 -1.41 13.08 4.50
CA VAL A 9 -1.32 12.22 3.32
C VAL A 9 -1.57 10.78 3.75
N ILE A 10 -2.47 10.10 3.03
CA ILE A 10 -2.79 8.70 3.25
C ILE A 10 -2.44 7.93 1.99
N ILE A 11 -1.55 6.95 2.14
CA ILE A 11 -1.22 5.98 1.08
C ILE A 11 -1.83 4.65 1.49
N GLN A 12 -2.68 4.09 0.63
CA GLN A 12 -3.41 2.86 0.91
C GLN A 12 -3.26 1.85 -0.22
N PHE A 13 -2.80 0.64 0.14
CA PHE A 13 -2.75 -0.51 -0.75
C PHE A 13 -3.84 -1.50 -0.34
N LEU A 14 -4.82 -1.69 -1.22
CA LEU A 14 -6.04 -2.47 -0.92
C LEU A 14 -6.03 -3.89 -1.47
N ALA A 15 -5.42 -4.06 -2.64
CA ALA A 15 -5.46 -5.31 -3.37
C ALA A 15 -4.22 -5.45 -4.24
N PHE A 16 -3.93 -6.69 -4.60
CA PHE A 16 -2.86 -7.06 -5.51
C PHE A 16 -3.42 -7.97 -6.60
N ARG A 17 -2.97 -7.74 -7.83
CA ARG A 17 -3.18 -8.64 -8.95
C ARG A 17 -1.82 -8.89 -9.57
N HIS A 18 -1.53 -10.17 -9.86
CA HIS A 18 -0.30 -10.52 -10.56
C HIS A 18 -0.27 -9.84 -11.95
N HIS A 19 0.93 -9.56 -12.43
CA HIS A 19 1.17 -9.08 -13.77
C HIS A 19 2.32 -9.88 -14.36
N ASP A 20 2.19 -10.35 -15.59
CA ASP A 20 3.13 -11.32 -16.19
C ASP A 20 4.57 -10.79 -16.30
N THR A 21 4.76 -9.47 -16.27
CA THR A 21 6.08 -8.82 -16.31
C THR A 21 6.74 -8.71 -14.93
N LEU A 22 6.03 -9.04 -13.85
CA LEU A 22 6.53 -8.98 -12.48
C LEU A 22 7.22 -10.30 -12.15
N ASN A 23 8.47 -10.24 -11.69
CA ASN A 23 9.20 -11.40 -11.19
C ASN A 23 8.68 -11.80 -9.79
N ALA A 24 7.42 -12.21 -9.73
CA ALA A 24 6.73 -12.62 -8.52
C ALA A 24 6.25 -14.07 -8.66
N PRO A 25 6.38 -14.90 -7.60
CA PRO A 25 5.91 -16.28 -7.64
C PRO A 25 4.40 -16.34 -7.81
N ALA A 26 3.91 -17.28 -8.61
CA ALA A 26 2.48 -17.46 -8.89
C ALA A 26 1.65 -17.74 -7.62
N ASN A 27 2.27 -18.33 -6.60
CA ASN A 27 1.65 -18.71 -5.34
C ASN A 27 1.93 -17.73 -4.18
N LEU A 28 2.28 -16.47 -4.46
CA LEU A 28 2.56 -15.42 -3.47
C LEU A 28 1.47 -15.36 -2.37
N GLN A 29 1.82 -15.52 -1.10
CA GLN A 29 0.83 -15.55 0.00
C GLN A 29 0.80 -14.28 0.84
N SER A 30 1.96 -13.68 1.00
CA SER A 30 2.17 -12.48 1.80
C SER A 30 3.11 -11.55 1.04
N MET A 31 3.01 -10.25 1.30
CA MET A 31 3.93 -9.25 0.76
C MET A 31 4.07 -8.07 1.70
N TYR A 32 5.13 -7.31 1.51
CA TYR A 32 5.29 -5.98 2.09
C TYR A 32 5.84 -5.01 1.04
N PHE A 33 5.72 -3.72 1.34
CA PHE A 33 6.11 -2.65 0.44
C PHE A 33 7.26 -1.87 1.03
N THR A 34 8.21 -1.46 0.19
CA THR A 34 9.19 -0.44 0.55
C THR A 34 9.14 0.72 -0.42
N PHE A 35 9.23 1.93 0.10
CA PHE A 35 9.27 3.14 -0.72
C PHE A 35 9.81 4.32 0.08
N GLN A 36 10.20 5.38 -0.62
CA GLN A 36 10.51 6.67 0.00
C GLN A 36 9.51 7.71 -0.48
N PHE A 37 8.79 8.33 0.46
CA PHE A 37 7.84 9.40 0.17
C PHE A 37 8.40 10.74 0.65
N TYR A 38 8.46 11.71 -0.26
CA TYR A 38 8.94 13.07 0.00
C TYR A 38 10.29 13.08 0.78
N HIS A 39 10.40 13.86 1.85
CA HIS A 39 11.57 13.94 2.73
C HIS A 39 11.54 12.97 3.92
N PHE A 40 10.58 12.05 3.97
CA PHE A 40 10.54 11.05 5.04
C PHE A 40 11.62 9.98 4.84
N PRO A 41 12.06 9.32 5.92
CA PRO A 41 12.92 8.14 5.82
C PRO A 41 12.29 7.06 4.93
N PRO A 42 13.10 6.17 4.33
CA PRO A 42 12.60 4.98 3.67
C PRO A 42 11.61 4.24 4.58
N THR A 43 10.45 3.90 4.03
CA THR A 43 9.37 3.25 4.75
C THR A 43 9.29 1.79 4.34
N THR A 44 9.20 0.91 5.33
CA THR A 44 8.82 -0.50 5.16
C THR A 44 7.44 -0.69 5.76
N SER A 45 6.50 -1.24 5.01
CA SER A 45 5.16 -1.51 5.52
C SER A 45 5.11 -2.72 6.45
N ASP A 46 4.04 -2.82 7.23
CA ASP A 46 3.66 -4.09 7.84
C ASP A 46 3.42 -5.16 6.76
N MET A 47 3.61 -6.42 7.15
CA MET A 47 3.28 -7.58 6.31
C MET A 47 1.78 -7.62 6.01
N ALA A 48 1.44 -7.81 4.74
CA ALA A 48 0.08 -8.01 4.27
C ALA A 48 -0.10 -9.42 3.71
N PHE A 49 -1.21 -10.05 4.06
CA PHE A 49 -1.61 -11.36 3.56
C PHE A 49 -2.61 -11.18 2.45
N LEU A 50 -2.39 -11.88 1.35
CA LEU A 50 -3.28 -11.82 0.21
C LEU A 50 -4.42 -12.84 0.40
N VAL A 51 -5.67 -12.39 0.36
CA VAL A 51 -6.84 -13.25 0.54
C VAL A 51 -7.76 -13.14 -0.68
N GLN A 52 -8.30 -14.27 -1.14
CA GLN A 52 -9.29 -14.25 -2.21
C GLN A 52 -10.52 -13.46 -1.74
N PRO A 53 -11.05 -12.53 -2.56
CA PRO A 53 -12.35 -11.95 -2.29
C PRO A 53 -13.35 -13.10 -2.15
N LYS A 54 -14.12 -13.13 -1.05
CA LYS A 54 -15.19 -14.14 -0.93
C LYS A 54 -16.06 -14.02 -2.19
N PRO A 55 -16.36 -15.14 -2.90
CA PRO A 55 -17.30 -15.10 -3.99
C PRO A 55 -18.57 -14.45 -3.48
N GLN A 56 -18.94 -13.32 -4.08
CA GLN A 56 -20.24 -12.72 -3.84
C GLN A 56 -21.24 -13.81 -4.23
N VAL A 57 -21.98 -14.33 -3.25
CA VAL A 57 -22.80 -15.53 -3.37
C VAL A 57 -23.57 -15.49 -4.69
N ALA A 58 -23.10 -16.23 -5.69
CA ALA A 58 -23.89 -16.53 -6.86
C ALA A 58 -25.11 -17.29 -6.33
N ALA A 59 -26.31 -16.85 -6.69
CA ALA A 59 -27.56 -17.50 -6.31
C ALA A 59 -27.44 -19.02 -6.53
N PRO A 60 -28.01 -19.85 -5.63
CA PRO A 60 -27.72 -21.28 -5.61
C PRO A 60 -28.17 -21.93 -6.91
N VAL A 61 -27.20 -22.38 -7.71
CA VAL A 61 -27.44 -23.30 -8.83
C VAL A 61 -27.45 -24.70 -8.26
N THR A 62 -28.65 -25.25 -8.07
CA THR A 62 -28.89 -26.66 -7.80
C THR A 62 -28.39 -27.49 -8.99
N THR A 63 -27.42 -28.39 -8.78
CA THR A 63 -27.50 -29.85 -9.06
C THR A 63 -26.12 -30.54 -9.00
N GLY A 64 -25.99 -31.54 -8.12
CA GLY A 64 -25.49 -32.88 -8.49
C GLY A 64 -23.98 -33.22 -8.47
N GLN A 65 -23.59 -33.93 -7.39
CA GLN A 65 -22.58 -35.00 -7.27
C GLN A 65 -21.06 -34.70 -7.05
N PRO A 66 -20.39 -35.48 -6.15
CA PRO A 66 -18.99 -35.29 -5.78
C PRO A 66 -18.04 -36.27 -6.50
N GLY A 67 -17.03 -35.72 -7.19
CA GLY A 67 -15.83 -36.45 -7.61
C GLY A 67 -14.62 -35.82 -6.94
N ALA A 68 -13.92 -36.59 -6.09
CA ALA A 68 -12.70 -36.17 -5.43
C ALA A 68 -11.55 -36.07 -6.44
N ALA A 69 -11.31 -34.87 -6.96
CA ALA A 69 -10.08 -34.51 -7.64
C ALA A 69 -9.33 -33.51 -6.73
N ASN A 70 -8.04 -33.77 -6.50
CA ASN A 70 -7.16 -32.77 -5.90
C ASN A 70 -7.28 -31.48 -6.72
N PRO A 71 -7.47 -30.31 -6.07
CA PRO A 71 -7.59 -29.06 -6.81
C PRO A 71 -6.26 -28.81 -7.52
N VAL A 72 -6.28 -28.93 -8.85
CA VAL A 72 -5.28 -28.29 -9.70
C VAL A 72 -5.32 -26.81 -9.31
N PRO A 73 -4.18 -26.16 -9.00
CA PRO A 73 -4.19 -24.73 -8.79
C PRO A 73 -4.76 -24.09 -10.06
N ASP A 74 -5.92 -23.48 -9.91
CA ASP A 74 -6.64 -22.84 -11.00
C ASP A 74 -5.74 -21.73 -11.54
N ASP A 75 -5.30 -21.80 -12.80
CA ASP A 75 -4.49 -20.73 -13.40
C ASP A 75 -5.22 -19.38 -13.32
N ASP A 76 -6.56 -19.41 -13.31
CA ASP A 76 -7.43 -18.26 -13.06
C ASP A 76 -7.22 -17.62 -11.66
N ALA A 77 -6.82 -18.40 -10.65
CA ALA A 77 -6.55 -17.90 -9.30
C ALA A 77 -5.29 -17.04 -9.25
N VAL A 78 -4.30 -17.29 -10.12
CA VAL A 78 -3.04 -16.53 -10.18
C VAL A 78 -3.28 -15.12 -10.73
N GLN A 79 -4.21 -14.98 -11.68
CA GLN A 79 -4.58 -13.71 -12.30
C GLN A 79 -5.69 -12.95 -11.54
N SER A 80 -6.25 -13.56 -10.50
CA SER A 80 -7.33 -12.96 -9.71
C SER A 80 -6.81 -11.84 -8.80
N THR A 81 -7.58 -10.75 -8.71
CA THR A 81 -7.32 -9.68 -7.74
C THR A 81 -7.55 -10.21 -6.33
N ARG A 82 -6.53 -10.15 -5.47
CA ARG A 82 -6.58 -10.58 -4.07
C ARG A 82 -6.56 -9.38 -3.15
N LEU A 83 -7.36 -9.42 -2.09
CA LEU A 83 -7.41 -8.37 -1.07
C LEU A 83 -6.18 -8.46 -0.17
N LEU A 84 -5.63 -7.31 0.18
CA LEU A 84 -4.56 -7.20 1.16
C LEU A 84 -5.19 -7.09 2.56
N ILE A 85 -4.73 -7.93 3.48
CA ILE A 85 -5.16 -7.91 4.88
C ILE A 85 -3.93 -7.84 5.77
N THR A 86 -3.88 -6.88 6.69
CA THR A 86 -2.82 -6.80 7.71
C THR A 86 -3.22 -7.59 8.95
N ASN A 87 -2.25 -8.16 9.67
CA ASN A 87 -2.47 -8.77 10.99
C ASN A 87 -2.75 -7.74 12.11
N HIS A 88 -2.78 -6.44 11.79
CA HIS A 88 -2.99 -5.40 12.78
C HIS A 88 -4.40 -5.50 13.39
N PRO A 89 -4.53 -5.67 14.73
CA PRO A 89 -5.81 -6.00 15.38
C PRO A 89 -6.87 -4.93 15.18
N MET A 90 -6.46 -3.67 15.01
CA MET A 90 -7.36 -2.52 14.79
C MET A 90 -7.59 -2.15 13.32
N LYS A 91 -6.92 -2.80 12.35
CA LYS A 91 -7.02 -2.45 10.91
C LYS A 91 -7.57 -3.61 10.06
N LYS A 92 -8.40 -4.47 10.66
CA LYS A 92 -9.00 -5.63 9.97
C LYS A 92 -9.71 -5.17 8.70
N GLY A 93 -9.26 -5.66 7.54
CA GLY A 93 -9.88 -5.42 6.24
C GLY A 93 -9.56 -4.07 5.57
N ALA A 94 -8.65 -3.26 6.12
CA ALA A 94 -8.33 -1.93 5.57
C ALA A 94 -7.16 -1.93 4.56
N GLY A 95 -6.60 -3.09 4.20
CA GLY A 95 -5.35 -3.13 3.46
C GLY A 95 -4.17 -2.55 4.25
N VAL A 96 -3.09 -2.23 3.56
CA VAL A 96 -1.95 -1.53 4.15
C VAL A 96 -2.22 -0.03 4.09
N VAL A 97 -2.23 0.63 5.25
CA VAL A 97 -2.49 2.07 5.37
C VAL A 97 -1.31 2.75 6.06
N LEU A 98 -0.67 3.68 5.35
CA LEU A 98 0.40 4.53 5.85
C LEU A 98 -0.08 5.98 5.89
N LYS A 99 0.17 6.66 7.02
CA LYS A 99 -0.19 8.06 7.22
C LYS A 99 1.08 8.89 7.35
N TYR A 100 1.17 9.96 6.57
CA TYR A 100 2.21 10.96 6.67
C TYR A 100 1.60 12.31 7.00
N GLU A 101 2.35 13.08 7.77
CA GLU A 101 1.98 14.41 8.18
C GLU A 101 3.06 15.36 7.71
N VAL A 102 2.75 16.16 6.69
CA VAL A 102 3.66 17.16 6.15
C VAL A 102 3.28 18.49 6.76
N ASP A 103 4.08 18.97 7.71
CA ASP A 103 3.87 20.27 8.35
C ASP A 103 5.03 21.22 8.03
N GLY A 104 4.76 22.20 7.17
CA GLY A 104 5.72 23.21 6.78
C GLY A 104 6.20 24.10 7.93
N SER A 105 5.47 24.15 9.04
CA SER A 105 5.85 24.94 10.23
C SER A 105 6.92 24.30 11.11
N THR A 106 7.27 23.03 10.85
CA THR A 106 8.21 22.27 11.70
C THR A 106 9.66 22.31 11.22
N GLY A 107 9.92 22.96 10.08
CA GLY A 107 11.26 23.09 9.50
C GLY A 107 12.16 24.09 10.25
N PRO A 108 13.49 23.98 10.11
CA PRO A 108 14.42 24.95 10.67
C PRO A 108 14.21 26.33 10.03
N LEU A 109 14.10 27.36 10.85
CA LEU A 109 13.99 28.75 10.38
C LEU A 109 15.37 29.34 10.10
N SER A 110 15.49 30.04 8.98
CA SER A 110 16.65 30.89 8.75
C SER A 110 16.56 32.16 9.61
N ALA A 111 17.72 32.76 9.94
CA ALA A 111 17.77 33.99 10.73
C ALA A 111 16.98 35.13 10.06
N GLY A 112 15.99 35.68 10.78
CA GLY A 112 15.12 36.77 10.28
C GLY A 112 13.92 36.32 9.44
N GLN A 113 13.70 35.01 9.27
CA GLN A 113 12.56 34.49 8.53
C GLN A 113 11.30 34.41 9.41
N ASP A 114 10.17 34.87 8.88
CA ASP A 114 8.86 34.69 9.53
C ASP A 114 8.38 33.23 9.44
N LEU A 115 7.82 32.73 10.55
CA LEU A 115 7.31 31.36 10.68
C LEU A 115 6.23 31.04 9.65
N THR A 116 5.32 31.99 9.41
CA THR A 116 4.17 31.79 8.52
C THR A 116 4.63 31.74 7.06
N ALA A 117 5.55 32.63 6.69
CA ALA A 117 6.16 32.64 5.37
C ALA A 117 6.95 31.35 5.08
N ALA A 118 7.77 30.89 6.04
CA ALA A 118 8.51 29.64 5.93
C ALA A 118 7.58 28.43 5.75
N ALA A 119 6.51 28.37 6.54
CA ALA A 119 5.56 27.27 6.49
C ALA A 119 4.79 27.23 5.16
N TYR A 120 4.42 28.38 4.62
CA TYR A 120 3.79 28.48 3.31
C TYR A 120 4.74 28.05 2.18
N GLU A 121 6.00 28.47 2.22
CA GLU A 121 7.01 28.08 1.21
C GLU A 121 7.25 26.57 1.23
N ALA A 122 7.41 25.97 2.41
CA ALA A 122 7.56 24.52 2.56
C ALA A 122 6.32 23.76 2.04
N HIS A 123 5.12 24.30 2.27
CA HIS A 123 3.89 23.73 1.73
C HIS A 123 3.82 23.83 0.19
N MET A 124 4.24 24.95 -0.40
CA MET A 124 4.34 25.10 -1.85
C MET A 124 5.36 24.14 -2.47
N ALA A 125 6.50 23.93 -1.81
CA ALA A 125 7.49 22.94 -2.23
C ALA A 125 6.91 21.51 -2.21
N PHE A 126 6.14 21.17 -1.16
CA PHE A 126 5.44 19.89 -1.09
C PHE A 126 4.39 19.73 -2.21
N ALA A 127 3.60 20.77 -2.49
CA ALA A 127 2.64 20.75 -3.60
C ALA A 127 3.36 20.56 -4.95
N GLY A 128 4.50 21.23 -5.15
CA GLY A 128 5.37 21.03 -6.31
C GLY A 128 5.92 19.61 -6.42
N TYR A 129 6.31 18.99 -5.29
CA TYR A 129 6.73 17.59 -5.24
C TYR A 129 5.60 16.66 -5.73
N LEU A 130 4.37 16.84 -5.24
CA LEU A 130 3.22 16.02 -5.66
C LEU A 130 2.89 16.17 -7.15
N GLY A 131 3.05 17.37 -7.71
CA GLY A 131 2.76 17.64 -9.12
C GLY A 131 3.81 17.10 -10.10
N GLY A 132 5.05 16.84 -9.64
CA GLY A 132 6.17 16.51 -10.51
C GLY A 132 6.84 15.16 -10.25
N ARG A 133 6.45 14.43 -9.21
CA ARG A 133 7.09 13.16 -8.82
C ARG A 133 6.09 12.01 -8.84
N ALA A 134 6.55 10.87 -9.35
CA ALA A 134 5.85 9.59 -9.17
C ALA A 134 6.39 8.89 -7.92
N LEU A 135 5.50 8.21 -7.20
CA LEU A 135 5.89 7.33 -6.11
C LEU A 135 6.31 5.97 -6.68
N SER A 136 7.59 5.63 -6.52
CA SER A 136 8.07 4.27 -6.80
C SER A 136 7.87 3.41 -5.57
N VAL A 137 7.28 2.23 -5.76
CA VAL A 137 7.02 1.26 -4.69
C VAL A 137 7.63 -0.07 -5.08
N ASP A 138 8.53 -0.57 -4.26
CA ASP A 138 9.08 -1.91 -4.39
C ASP A 138 8.18 -2.89 -3.63
N VAL A 139 7.89 -4.02 -4.26
CA VAL A 139 7.04 -5.08 -3.72
C VAL A 139 7.93 -6.28 -3.40
N TRP A 140 7.81 -6.77 -2.16
CA TRP A 140 8.61 -7.88 -1.68
C TRP A 140 7.72 -9.06 -1.33
N ASP A 141 8.17 -10.26 -1.68
CA ASP A 141 7.59 -11.50 -1.20
C ASP A 141 7.87 -11.65 0.30
N GLY A 142 6.80 -11.77 1.08
CA GLY A 142 6.87 -11.88 2.54
C GLY A 142 7.50 -13.18 3.02
N GLU A 143 7.47 -14.23 2.20
CA GLU A 143 8.05 -15.55 2.51
C GLU A 143 9.49 -15.70 1.99
N SER A 144 10.03 -14.68 1.33
CA SER A 144 11.39 -14.74 0.78
C SER A 144 12.44 -14.78 1.90
N LEU A 145 13.26 -15.83 1.90
CA LEU A 145 14.38 -16.04 2.84
C LEU A 145 15.56 -15.06 2.63
N LEU A 146 15.46 -14.12 1.69
CA LEU A 146 16.48 -13.11 1.40
C LEU A 146 16.35 -11.84 2.25
N GLN A 147 15.48 -11.83 3.26
CA GLN A 147 15.42 -10.78 4.25
C GLN A 147 16.65 -10.90 5.19
N VAL A 148 17.70 -10.13 4.91
CA VAL A 148 18.83 -9.90 5.82
C VAL A 148 18.66 -8.55 6.51
#